data_AF-V5XHA0-F1
#
_entry.id   AF-V5XHA0-F1
#
_cell.length_a   1.000
_cell.length_b   1.000
_cell.length_c   1.000
_cell.angle_alpha   90.00
_cell.angle_beta   90.00
_cell.angle_gamma   90.00
#
_symmetry.space_group_name_H-M   'P 1'
#
loop_
_entity.id
_entity.type
_entity.pdbx_description
1 polymer ?
#
loop_
_entity_poly.entity_id
_entity_poly.type
_entity_poly.pdbx_seq_one_letter_code
_entity_poly.pdbx_strand_id
1 'polypeptide(L)'
;MPTKGTEVCAFCATYTPPETAAQRLDIAVNRIDLLRHDLNEELRGLPAATPLFAIVDIVTALGHLRQAAVALDKATDTLEADTAAVAR
;
A
#
# COMPACT_ATOMS: atom_id res chain seq x y z
N MET A 1 24.51 -4.68 -21.29
CA MET A 1 24.64 -6.10 -20.87
C MET A 1 24.21 -6.99 -22.04
N PRO A 2 25.09 -7.86 -22.56
CA PRO A 2 24.75 -8.72 -23.70
C PRO A 2 23.74 -9.81 -23.31
N THR A 3 22.78 -10.10 -24.19
CA THR A 3 21.63 -10.99 -23.93
C THR A 3 21.81 -12.41 -24.46
N LYS A 4 22.92 -12.75 -25.12
CA LYS A 4 23.30 -14.10 -25.60
C LYS A 4 22.15 -14.97 -26.15
N GLY A 5 21.20 -14.37 -26.89
CA GLY A 5 20.12 -15.09 -27.55
C GLY A 5 18.85 -15.32 -26.71
N THR A 6 18.76 -14.77 -25.50
CA THR A 6 17.52 -14.69 -24.70
C THR A 6 16.95 -13.27 -24.73
N GLU A 7 15.66 -13.12 -24.39
CA GLU A 7 15.01 -11.79 -24.35
C GLU A 7 15.51 -10.93 -23.18
N VAL A 8 16.07 -11.55 -22.15
CA VAL A 8 16.59 -10.88 -20.95
C VAL A 8 18.06 -11.21 -20.73
N CYS A 9 18.82 -10.24 -20.21
CA CYS A 9 20.22 -10.42 -19.89
C CYS A 9 20.41 -11.30 -18.64
N ALA A 10 21.53 -12.01 -18.54
CA ALA A 10 21.78 -12.91 -17.39
C ALA A 10 21.68 -12.22 -16.03
N PHE A 11 22.15 -10.97 -15.91
CA PHE A 11 21.97 -10.15 -14.71
C PHE A 11 20.50 -9.83 -14.43
N CYS A 12 19.76 -9.44 -15.48
CA CYS A 12 18.37 -9.05 -15.43
C CYS A 12 17.48 -10.23 -14.98
N ALA A 13 17.84 -11.45 -15.37
CA ALA A 13 17.12 -12.67 -15.00
C ALA A 13 17.21 -13.02 -13.51
N THR A 14 18.22 -12.53 -12.80
CA THR A 14 18.47 -12.83 -11.38
C THR A 14 18.43 -11.60 -10.48
N TYR A 15 18.22 -10.42 -11.04
CA TYR A 15 18.20 -9.18 -10.27
C TYR A 15 16.88 -9.06 -9.52
N THR A 16 16.96 -9.11 -8.20
CA THR A 16 15.89 -8.65 -7.31
C THR A 16 16.32 -7.30 -6.75
N PRO A 17 15.67 -6.19 -7.13
CA PRO A 17 15.95 -4.91 -6.51
C PRO A 17 15.77 -5.02 -4.99
N PRO A 18 16.68 -4.46 -4.17
CA PRO A 18 16.48 -4.43 -2.74
C PRO A 18 15.25 -3.58 -2.43
N GLU A 19 14.20 -4.21 -1.91
CA GLU A 19 12.99 -3.50 -1.49
C GLU A 19 13.29 -2.71 -0.21
N THR A 20 13.28 -1.38 -0.32
CA THR A 20 13.53 -0.51 0.82
C THR A 20 12.37 -0.59 1.82
N ALA A 21 12.61 -0.19 3.07
CA ALA A 21 11.53 -0.11 4.04
C ALA A 21 10.43 0.88 3.60
N ALA A 22 10.81 2.01 3.00
CA ALA A 22 9.89 2.98 2.41
C ALA A 22 9.02 2.36 1.31
N GLN A 23 9.62 1.63 0.36
CA GLN A 23 8.88 0.97 -0.71
C GLN A 23 7.85 -0.06 -0.19
N ARG A 24 8.17 -0.80 0.88
CA ARG A 24 7.21 -1.70 1.52
C ARG A 24 6.04 -0.96 2.16
N LEU A 25 6.27 0.22 2.72
CA LEU A 25 5.22 1.04 3.32
C LEU A 25 4.31 1.63 2.24
N ASP A 26 4.83 2.06 1.10
CA ASP A 26 4.01 2.53 -0.03
C ASP A 26 3.11 1.44 -0.59
N ILE A 27 3.63 0.22 -0.71
CA ILE A 27 2.83 -0.95 -1.09
C ILE A 27 1.72 -1.19 -0.06
N ALA A 28 2.00 -1.02 1.23
CA ALA A 28 0.99 -1.16 2.28
C ALA A 28 -0.08 -0.07 2.19
N VAL A 29 0.28 1.19 1.93
CA VAL A 29 -0.65 2.31 1.71
C VAL A 29 -1.58 2.00 0.54
N ASN A 30 -1.03 1.56 -0.60
CA ASN A 30 -1.82 1.20 -1.78
C ASN A 30 -2.81 0.05 -1.48
N ARG A 31 -2.38 -0.97 -0.72
CA ARG A 31 -3.28 -2.07 -0.31
C ARG A 31 -4.41 -1.58 0.59
N ILE A 32 -4.14 -0.64 1.49
CA ILE A 32 -5.16 -0.03 2.33
C ILE A 32 -6.18 0.73 1.48
N ASP A 33 -5.73 1.47 0.46
CA ASP A 33 -6.65 2.21 -0.41
C ASP A 33 -7.54 1.30 -1.27
N LEU A 34 -7.00 0.20 -1.78
CA LEU A 34 -7.79 -0.84 -2.44
C LEU A 34 -8.83 -1.45 -1.50
N LEU A 35 -8.42 -1.86 -0.29
CA LEU A 35 -9.35 -2.41 0.69
C LEU A 35 -10.44 -1.41 1.09
N ARG A 36 -10.09 -0.12 1.23
CA ARG A 36 -11.06 0.93 1.51
C ARG A 36 -12.05 1.10 0.37
N HIS A 37 -11.60 0.99 -0.87
CA HIS A 37 -12.48 1.04 -2.04
C HIS A 37 -13.49 -0.12 -1.99
N ASP A 38 -13.01 -1.35 -1.86
CA ASP A 38 -13.84 -2.56 -1.81
C ASP A 38 -14.86 -2.49 -0.67
N LEU A 39 -14.43 -2.10 0.54
CA LEU A 39 -15.32 -1.95 1.70
C LEU A 39 -16.37 -0.85 1.51
N ASN A 40 -16.06 0.22 0.77
CA ASN A 40 -17.05 1.24 0.44
C ASN A 40 -18.08 0.74 -0.57
N GLU A 41 -17.71 -0.15 -1.50
CA GLU A 41 -18.65 -0.79 -2.41
C GLU A 41 -19.57 -1.74 -1.64
N GLU A 42 -19.03 -2.57 -0.76
CA GLU A 42 -19.81 -3.46 0.11
C GLU A 42 -20.79 -2.67 0.99
N LEU A 43 -20.34 -1.57 1.61
CA LEU A 43 -21.18 -0.70 2.42
C LEU A 43 -22.39 -0.15 1.65
N ARG A 44 -22.24 0.15 0.36
CA ARG A 44 -23.34 0.61 -0.51
C ARG A 44 -24.28 -0.53 -0.91
N GLY A 45 -23.78 -1.76 -0.95
CA GLY A 45 -24.54 -2.96 -1.28
C GLY A 45 -25.35 -3.56 -0.13
N LEU A 46 -25.16 -3.06 1.10
CA LEU A 46 -25.83 -3.61 2.28
C LEU A 46 -27.36 -3.47 2.20
N PRO A 47 -28.12 -4.52 2.57
CA PRO A 47 -29.58 -4.46 2.63
C PRO A 47 -30.07 -3.39 3.63
N ALA A 48 -31.24 -2.81 3.38
CA ALA A 48 -31.86 -1.84 4.28
C ALA A 48 -32.17 -2.39 5.69
N ALA A 49 -32.28 -3.72 5.83
CA ALA A 49 -32.48 -4.41 7.10
C ALA A 49 -31.19 -4.63 7.91
N THR A 50 -30.03 -4.15 7.43
CA THR A 50 -28.75 -4.32 8.12
C THR A 50 -28.77 -3.61 9.47
N PRO A 51 -28.34 -4.27 10.57
CA PRO A 51 -28.27 -3.63 11.88
C PRO A 51 -27.38 -2.39 11.86
N LEU A 52 -27.89 -1.27 12.40
CA LEU A 52 -27.16 0.01 12.39
C LEU A 52 -25.79 -0.09 13.06
N PHE A 53 -25.65 -0.89 14.12
CA PHE A 53 -24.35 -1.08 14.78
C PHE A 53 -23.31 -1.72 13.86
N ALA A 54 -23.70 -2.68 13.01
CA ALA A 54 -22.78 -3.26 12.04
C ALA A 54 -22.31 -2.22 10.99
N ILE A 55 -23.21 -1.33 10.57
CA ILE A 55 -22.86 -0.21 9.66
C ILE A 55 -21.88 0.74 10.35
N VAL A 56 -22.12 1.08 11.62
CA VAL A 56 -21.23 1.94 12.42
C VAL A 56 -19.84 1.31 12.55
N ASP A 57 -19.75 0.01 12.81
CA ASP A 57 -18.48 -0.71 12.91
C ASP A 57 -17.70 -0.67 11.59
N ILE A 58 -18.37 -0.87 10.46
CA ILE A 58 -17.76 -0.79 9.12
C ILE A 58 -17.24 0.63 8.83
N VAL A 59 -18.06 1.66 9.10
CA VAL A 59 -17.67 3.06 8.88
C VAL A 59 -16.50 3.45 9.80
N THR A 60 -16.49 2.95 11.04
CA THR A 60 -15.39 3.16 11.99
C THR A 60 -14.10 2.51 11.48
N ALA A 61 -14.17 1.26 11.02
CA ALA A 61 -13.04 0.55 10.43
C ALA A 61 -12.48 1.28 9.20
N LEU A 62 -13.34 1.76 8.30
CA LEU A 62 -12.95 2.59 7.15
C LEU A 62 -12.22 3.87 7.57
N GLY A 63 -12.67 4.50 8.66
CA GLY A 63 -12.01 5.66 9.26
C GLY A 63 -10.60 5.34 9.76
N HIS A 64 -10.43 4.23 10.48
CA HIS A 64 -9.11 3.79 10.96
C HIS A 64 -8.16 3.42 9.84
N LEU A 65 -8.65 2.76 8.79
CA LEU A 65 -7.85 2.46 7.59
C LEU A 65 -7.34 3.75 6.93
N ARG A 66 -8.19 4.78 6.82
CA ARG A 66 -7.75 6.09 6.31
C ARG A 66 -6.65 6.71 7.17
N GLN A 67 -6.80 6.67 8.49
CA GLN A 67 -5.80 7.20 9.42
C GLN A 67 -4.49 6.42 9.32
N ALA A 68 -4.57 5.09 9.19
CA ALA A 68 -3.41 4.23 9.00
C ALA A 68 -2.65 4.58 7.72
N ALA A 69 -3.34 4.73 6.59
CA ALA A 69 -2.71 5.14 5.32
C ALA A 69 -1.93 6.45 5.47
N VAL A 70 -2.52 7.49 6.07
CA VAL A 70 -1.86 8.79 6.29
C VAL A 70 -0.65 8.67 7.22
N ALA A 71 -0.71 7.83 8.26
CA ALA A 71 0.41 7.64 9.17
C ALA A 71 1.58 6.90 8.50
N LEU A 72 1.27 5.91 7.66
CA LEU A 72 2.27 5.15 6.91
C LEU A 72 2.94 6.03 5.84
N ASP A 73 2.18 6.83 5.11
CA ASP A 73 2.69 7.78 4.11
C ASP A 73 3.70 8.77 4.72
N LYS A 74 3.36 9.37 5.87
CA LYS A 74 4.29 10.23 6.63
C LYS A 74 5.55 9.50 7.09
N ALA A 75 5.42 8.22 7.44
CA ALA A 75 6.57 7.41 7.83
C ALA A 75 7.46 7.09 6.62
N THR A 76 6.88 6.81 5.45
CA THR A 76 7.61 6.71 4.17
C THR A 76 8.39 8.00 3.92
N ASP A 77 7.73 9.16 3.92
CA ASP A 77 8.37 10.46 3.68
C ASP A 77 9.58 10.68 4.58
N THR A 78 9.46 10.31 5.86
CA THR A 78 10.52 10.46 6.86
C THR A 78 11.71 9.53 6.55
N LEU A 79 11.46 8.29 6.16
CA LEU A 79 12.49 7.32 5.81
C LEU A 79 13.22 7.68 4.51
N GLU A 80 12.49 8.20 3.52
CA GLU A 80 13.09 8.68 2.27
C GLU A 80 13.97 9.90 2.51
N ALA A 81 13.51 10.85 3.33
CA ALA A 81 14.29 12.03 3.70
C ALA A 81 15.59 11.67 4.44
N ASP A 82 15.55 10.71 5.37
CA ASP A 82 16.73 10.21 6.07
C ASP A 82 17.73 9.55 5.11
N THR A 83 17.24 8.71 4.20
CA THR A 83 18.07 8.05 3.17
C THR A 83 18.75 9.08 2.26
N ALA A 84 18.02 10.13 1.85
CA ALA A 84 18.58 11.20 1.03
C ALA A 84 19.60 12.07 1.79
N ALA A 85 19.46 12.21 3.11
CA ALA A 85 20.40 12.94 3.95
C ALA A 85 21.72 12.17 4.13
N VAL A 86 21.67 10.84 4.27
CA VAL A 86 22.86 9.98 4.40
C VAL A 86 23.66 9.88 3.09
N ALA A 87 23.00 10.05 1.93
CA ALA A 87 23.64 9.97 0.62
C ALA A 87 24.33 11.27 0.15
N ARG A 88 24.29 12.37 0.92
CA ARG A 88 24.96 13.64 0.64
C ARG A 88 26.30 13.75 1.36
#